data_AF-A0A926I4P9-F1
#
_entry.id   AF-A0A926I4P9-F1
#
_cell.length_a   1.000
_cell.length_b   1.000
_cell.length_c   1.000
_cell.angle_alpha   90.00
_cell.angle_beta   90.00
_cell.angle_gamma   90.00
#
_symmetry.space_group_name_H-M   'P 1'
#
loop_
_entity.id
_entity.type
_entity.pdbx_description
1 polymer ?
#
loop_
_entity_poly.entity_id
_entity_poly.type
_entity_poly.pdbx_seq_one_letter_code
_entity_poly.pdbx_strand_id
1 'polypeptide(L)' 'MKKSKKVKKREKKNRPKLKPCPFCGGEAVIEDAVYNYAVMCTRCRCETRWETNEGIAIDLWNRRSTMDELKPCP' A
#
# COMPACT_ATOMS: atom_id res chain seq x y z
N MET A 1 -28.52 11.26 23.36
CA MET A 1 -27.26 12.04 23.20
C MET A 1 -26.58 11.61 21.90
N LYS A 2 -26.65 12.43 20.84
CA LYS A 2 -26.11 12.10 19.51
C LYS A 2 -24.63 12.48 19.45
N LYS A 3 -23.71 11.51 19.49
CA LYS A 3 -22.29 11.76 19.17
C LYS A 3 -21.97 11.18 17.79
N SER A 4 -22.29 11.95 16.77
CA SER A 4 -21.83 11.73 15.40
C SER A 4 -20.31 11.84 15.37
N LYS A 5 -19.61 10.70 15.33
CA LYS A 5 -18.17 10.67 15.06
C LYS A 5 -17.97 10.99 13.57
N LYS A 6 -17.74 12.27 13.28
CA LYS A 6 -17.39 12.77 11.95
C LYS A 6 -15.98 12.25 11.63
N VAL A 7 -15.88 11.08 10.99
CA VAL A 7 -14.61 10.51 10.53
C VAL A 7 -14.03 11.49 9.51
N LYS A 8 -12.96 12.18 9.89
CA LYS A 8 -12.29 13.18 9.05
C LYS A 8 -11.74 12.47 7.82
N LYS A 9 -12.43 12.63 6.68
CA LYS A 9 -11.98 12.17 5.36
C LYS A 9 -10.64 12.84 5.06
N ARG A 10 -9.55 12.08 5.14
CA ARG A 10 -8.20 12.57 4.83
C ARG A 10 -8.19 13.12 3.41
N GLU A 11 -7.82 14.38 3.28
CA GLU A 11 -7.70 15.08 2.01
C GLU A 11 -6.78 14.28 1.07
N LYS A 12 -7.21 14.13 -0.19
CA LYS A 12 -6.51 13.34 -1.20
C LYS A 12 -5.17 14.02 -1.53
N LYS A 13 -4.12 13.72 -0.76
CA LYS A 13 -2.73 13.96 -1.17
C LYS A 13 -2.53 13.34 -2.55
N ASN A 14 -1.82 14.03 -3.42
CA ASN A 14 -1.38 13.52 -4.72
C ASN A 14 -0.35 12.41 -4.48
N ARG A 15 -0.82 11.21 -4.14
CA ARG A 15 0.06 10.07 -3.82
C ARG A 15 0.67 9.55 -5.12
N PRO A 16 1.97 9.23 -5.14
CA PRO A 16 2.58 8.59 -6.29
C PRO A 16 1.81 7.34 -6.69
N LYS A 17 1.65 7.13 -8.00
CA LYS A 17 0.92 5.98 -8.54
C LYS A 17 1.66 4.69 -8.17
N LEU A 18 0.95 3.77 -7.53
CA LEU A 18 1.46 2.43 -7.24
C LEU A 18 1.47 1.57 -8.50
N LYS A 19 2.54 0.82 -8.71
CA LYS A 19 2.60 -0.26 -9.69
C LYS A 19 1.70 -1.43 -9.25
N PRO A 20 1.16 -2.23 -10.19
CA PRO A 20 0.45 -3.45 -9.85
C PRO A 20 1.37 -4.42 -9.08
N CYS A 21 0.75 -5.36 -8.38
CA CYS A 21 1.46 -6.40 -7.65
C CYS A 21 2.34 -7.22 -8.60
N PRO A 22 3.66 -7.31 -8.35
CA PRO A 22 4.57 -8.05 -9.22
C PRO A 22 4.37 -9.58 -9.15
N PHE A 23 3.63 -10.08 -8.15
CA PHE A 23 3.43 -11.51 -7.94
C PHE A 23 2.16 -12.06 -8.58
N CYS A 24 1.08 -11.27 -8.63
CA CYS A 24 -0.23 -11.73 -9.14
C CYS A 24 -0.89 -10.77 -10.13
N GLY A 25 -0.22 -9.66 -10.47
CA GLY A 25 -0.77 -8.58 -11.29
C GLY A 25 -1.92 -7.81 -10.64
N GLY A 26 -2.28 -8.11 -9.39
CA GLY A 26 -3.38 -7.48 -8.67
C GLY A 26 -3.12 -6.02 -8.30
N GLU A 27 -4.17 -5.32 -7.86
CA GLU A 27 -4.06 -3.94 -7.42
C GLU A 27 -3.28 -3.84 -6.09
N ALA A 28 -2.55 -2.73 -5.94
CA ALA A 28 -1.80 -2.40 -4.76
C ALA A 28 -2.40 -1.17 -4.07
N VAL A 29 -2.51 -1.20 -2.75
CA VAL A 29 -3.07 -0.13 -1.93
C VAL A 29 -2.11 0.25 -0.82
N ILE A 30 -2.15 1.52 -0.40
CA ILE A 30 -1.39 2.00 0.76
C ILE A 30 -2.26 1.80 1.99
N GLU A 31 -1.79 0.96 2.90
CA GLU A 31 -2.29 0.85 4.27
C GLU A 31 -1.57 1.84 5.17
N ASP A 32 -2.32 2.44 6.09
CA ASP A 32 -1.76 3.33 7.10
C ASP A 32 -2.23 2.93 8.50
N ALA A 33 -1.25 2.79 9.39
CA ALA A 33 -1.42 2.59 10.82
C ALA A 33 -0.89 3.81 11.56
N VAL A 34 -1.15 3.90 12.86
CA VAL A 34 -0.76 5.03 13.71
C VAL A 34 0.76 5.24 13.61
N TYR A 35 1.17 6.18 12.73
CA TYR A 35 2.54 6.53 12.34
C TYR A 35 3.29 5.62 11.35
N ASN A 36 2.65 4.62 10.74
CA ASN A 36 3.33 3.76 9.78
C ASN A 36 2.49 3.55 8.51
N TYR A 37 3.17 3.25 7.41
CA TYR A 37 2.63 3.06 6.08
C TYR A 37 3.20 1.78 5.50
N ALA A 38 2.36 0.99 4.87
CA ALA A 38 2.77 -0.18 4.10
C ALA A 38 2.01 -0.17 2.78
N VAL A 39 2.58 -0.78 1.74
CA VAL A 39 1.84 -1.05 0.51
C VAL A 39 1.54 -2.53 0.47
N MET A 40 0.27 -2.88 0.26
CA MET A 40 -0.17 -4.27 0.16
C MET A 40 -0.94 -4.55 -1.12
N CYS A 41 -0.88 -5.79 -1.59
CA CYS A 41 -1.77 -6.27 -2.65
C CYS A 41 -3.13 -6.65 -2.08
N THR A 42 -4.20 -6.19 -2.72
CA THR A 42 -5.58 -6.54 -2.34
C THR A 42 -5.93 -8.00 -2.66
N ARG A 43 -5.20 -8.64 -3.56
CA ARG A 43 -5.46 -10.00 -4.05
C ARG A 43 -4.63 -11.06 -3.33
N CYS A 44 -3.29 -10.96 -3.38
CA CYS A 44 -2.41 -11.96 -2.79
C CYS A 44 -1.88 -11.59 -1.40
N ARG A 45 -2.30 -10.45 -0.84
CA ARG A 45 -1.89 -9.94 0.50
C ARG A 45 -0.40 -9.68 0.70
N CYS A 46 0.43 -9.85 -0.32
CA CYS A 46 1.84 -9.43 -0.28
C CYS A 46 1.96 -7.96 0.10
N GLU A 47 2.76 -7.67 1.12
CA GLU A 47 2.97 -6.32 1.62
C GLU A 47 4.44 -5.92 1.66
N THR A 48 4.71 -4.62 1.75
CA THR A 48 6.01 -4.11 2.18
C THR A 48 6.12 -4.19 3.68
N ARG A 49 7.35 -4.05 4.20
CA ARG A 49 7.50 -3.67 5.61
C ARG A 49 6.80 -2.34 5.88
N TRP A 50 6.37 -2.17 7.12
CA TRP A 50 5.81 -0.93 7.62
C TRP A 50 6.91 0.12 7.76
N GLU A 51 6.65 1.30 7.24
CA GLU A 51 7.58 2.43 7.21
C GLU A 51 6.94 3.66 7.80
N THR A 52 7.72 4.48 8.51
CA THR A 52 7.20 5.74 9.09
C THR A 52 6.88 6.81 8.05
N ASN A 53 7.34 6.61 6.81
CA ASN A 53 7.15 7.53 5.70
C ASN A 53 6.45 6.82 4.52
N GLU A 54 5.29 7.36 4.13
CA GLU A 54 4.49 6.89 3.00
C GLU A 54 5.29 6.76 1.70
N GLY A 55 6.16 7.75 1.40
CA GLY A 55 6.97 7.74 0.19
C GLY A 55 7.98 6.58 0.16
N ILE A 56 8.53 6.21 1.31
CA ILE A 56 9.45 5.07 1.41
C ILE A 56 8.68 3.76 1.15
N ALA A 57 7.47 3.61 1.70
CA ALA A 57 6.64 2.43 1.44
C ALA A 57 6.29 2.31 -0.06
N ILE A 58 5.93 3.42 -0.69
CA ILE A 58 5.64 3.49 -2.14
C ILE A 58 6.88 3.15 -2.97
N ASP A 59 8.04 3.72 -2.64
CA ASP A 59 9.29 3.45 -3.33
C ASP A 59 9.70 1.98 -3.19
N LEU A 60 9.59 1.41 -2.00
CA LEU A 60 9.85 -0.02 -1.76
C LEU A 60 8.96 -0.90 -2.62
N TRP A 61 7.67 -0.57 -2.73
CA TRP A 61 6.75 -1.30 -3.59
C TRP A 61 7.11 -1.16 -5.08
N ASN A 62 7.31 0.08 -5.55
CA ASN A 62 7.55 0.39 -6.96
C ASN A 62 8.94 -0.07 -7.46
N ARG A 63 9.88 -0.33 -6.54
CA ARG A 63 11.18 -0.97 -6.79
C ARG A 63 11.09 -2.48 -6.98
N ARG A 64 10.03 -3.14 -6.51
CA ARG A 64 9.79 -4.55 -6.82
C ARG A 64 9.53 -4.63 -8.32
N SER A 65 10.57 -4.97 -9.08
CA SER A 65 10.47 -5.20 -10.52
C SER A 65 9.38 -6.23 -10.75
N THR A 66 8.59 -6.05 -11.80
CA THR A 66 7.76 -7.12 -12.37
C THR A 66 8.73 -8.14 -12.95
N MET A 67 9.37 -8.93 -12.08
CA MET A 67 10.13 -10.09 -12.56
C MET A 67 9.10 -11.06 -13.12
N ASP A 68 9.30 -11.35 -14.40
CA ASP A 68 8.54 -12.23 -15.28
C ASP A 68 8.54 -13.71 -14.82
N GLU A 69 8.65 -13.99 -13.52
CA GLU A 69 8.53 -15.32 -12.98
C GLU A 69 7.80 -15.25 -11.63
N LEU A 70 6.53 -15.59 -11.70
CA LEU A 70 5.55 -15.76 -10.63
C LEU A 70 6.15 -16.57 -9.46
N LYS A 71 6.83 -15.90 -8.52
CA LYS A 71 7.08 -16.51 -7.21
C LYS A 71 5.84 -16.34 -6.33
N PRO A 72 5.47 -17.38 -5.57
CA PRO A 72 4.38 -17.28 -4.60
C PRO A 72 4.71 -16.19 -3.58
N CYS A 73 3.66 -15.53 -3.10
CA CYS A 73 3.75 -14.56 -2.03
C CYS A 73 4.40 -15.22 -0.81
N PRO A 74 5.53 -14.70 -0.27
CA PRO A 74 6.15 -15.26 0.94
C PRO A 74 5.26 -15.07 2.17
#